data_AF-A0A842W131-F1
#
_entry.id   AF-A0A842W131-F1
#
_cell.length_a   1.000
_cell.length_b   1.000
_cell.length_c   1.000
_cell.angle_alpha   90.00
_cell.angle_beta   90.00
_cell.angle_gamma   90.00
#
_symmetry.space_group_name_H-M   'P 1'
#
loop_
_entity.id
_entity.type
_entity.pdbx_description
1 polymer ?
#
loop_
_entity_poly.entity_id
_entity_poly.type
_entity_poly.pdbx_seq_one_letter_code
_entity_poly.pdbx_strand_id
1 'polypeptide(L)'
;MVSLNLDTAIKGIEEQVCPYCHSSLFYDVQADSIYVSCSCGNFNVSTFRDKYNGSLLLYYLNNSDEGSISGENLKQLQNVLYRNKRVKRELFSIKLKQQIL
;
A
#
# COMPACT_ATOMS: atom_id res chain seq x y z
N MET A 1 -11.70 15.55 11.65
CA MET A 1 -10.77 14.53 11.11
C MET A 1 -9.90 15.20 10.07
N VAL A 2 -8.57 15.12 10.18
CA VAL A 2 -7.65 15.64 9.16
C VAL A 2 -7.73 14.69 7.95
N SER A 3 -8.10 15.21 6.78
CA SER A 3 -8.09 14.43 5.54
C SER A 3 -6.65 13.98 5.24
N LEU A 4 -6.43 12.66 5.20
CA LEU A 4 -5.15 12.09 4.77
C LEU A 4 -4.97 12.35 3.28
N ASN A 5 -3.97 13.15 2.90
CA ASN A 5 -3.60 13.28 1.50
C ASN A 5 -2.55 12.20 1.11
N LEU A 6 -2.42 11.95 -0.19
CA LEU A 6 -1.55 10.91 -0.71
C LEU A 6 -0.08 11.15 -0.35
N ASP A 7 0.40 12.39 -0.41
CA ASP A 7 1.80 12.71 -0.11
C ASP A 7 2.19 12.33 1.32
N THR A 8 1.30 12.60 2.29
CA THR A 8 1.49 12.20 3.68
C THR A 8 1.52 10.69 3.83
N ALA A 9 0.67 9.98 3.08
CA ALA A 9 0.65 8.53 3.09
C ALA A 9 1.91 7.92 2.48
N ILE A 10 2.37 8.45 1.34
CA ILE A 10 3.60 8.04 0.67
C ILE A 10 4.78 8.23 1.61
N LYS A 11 4.92 9.41 2.23
CA LYS A 11 5.99 9.71 3.17
C LYS A 11 6.00 8.73 4.35
N GLY A 12 4.84 8.47 4.95
CA GLY A 12 4.72 7.49 6.04
C GLY A 12 5.15 6.08 5.63
N ILE A 13 4.76 5.64 4.42
CA ILE A 13 5.15 4.33 3.87
C ILE A 13 6.66 4.27 3.60
N GLU A 14 7.27 5.32 3.07
CA GLU A 14 8.72 5.40 2.83
C GLU A 14 9.52 5.35 4.13
N GLU A 15 9.08 6.12 5.13
CA GLU A 15 9.70 6.18 6.46
C GLU A 15 9.35 4.95 7.33
N GLN A 16 8.40 4.12 6.89
CA GLN A 16 7.85 2.96 7.60
C GLN A 16 7.22 3.32 8.96
N VAL A 17 6.67 4.52 9.06
CA VAL A 17 6.15 5.11 10.28
C VAL A 17 4.78 5.75 10.01
N CYS A 18 3.85 5.61 10.95
CA CYS A 18 2.52 6.18 10.86
C CYS A 18 2.59 7.72 10.92
N PRO A 19 2.04 8.46 9.95
CA PRO A 19 2.16 9.92 9.91
C PRO A 19 1.38 10.63 11.03
N TYR A 20 0.45 9.94 11.71
CA TYR A 20 -0.38 10.53 12.77
C TYR A 20 0.12 10.26 14.18
N CYS A 21 0.60 9.04 14.44
CA CYS A 21 0.96 8.59 15.79
C CYS A 21 2.39 8.06 15.88
N HIS A 22 3.17 8.12 14.80
CA HIS A 22 4.55 7.68 14.72
C HIS A 22 4.81 6.21 15.11
N SER A 23 3.76 5.38 15.17
CA SER A 23 3.89 3.94 15.37
C SER A 23 4.43 3.26 14.12
N SER A 24 4.97 2.06 14.25
CA SER A 24 5.31 1.22 13.09
C SER A 24 4.08 0.92 12.23
N LEU A 25 4.34 0.70 10.94
CA LEU A 25 3.33 0.27 9.98
C LEU A 25 3.19 -1.25 9.92
N PHE A 26 1.95 -1.72 9.81
CA PHE A 26 1.62 -3.10 9.50
C PHE A 26 1.32 -3.23 8.01
N TYR A 27 1.82 -4.30 7.41
CA TYR A 27 1.59 -4.64 6.01
C TYR A 27 0.93 -6.01 5.95
N ASP A 28 -0.21 -6.09 5.26
CA ASP A 28 -0.83 -7.34 4.84
C ASP A 28 -0.77 -7.40 3.31
N VAL A 29 0.01 -8.34 2.79
CA VAL A 29 0.26 -8.50 1.36
C VAL A 29 -0.44 -9.74 0.85
N GLN A 30 -1.32 -9.53 -0.12
CA GLN A 30 -2.06 -10.57 -0.80
C GLN A 30 -1.65 -10.62 -2.28
N ALA A 31 -2.23 -11.56 -3.04
CA ALA A 31 -1.87 -11.75 -4.45
C ALA A 31 -2.21 -10.52 -5.31
N ASP A 32 -3.38 -9.93 -5.06
CA ASP A 32 -3.99 -8.85 -5.83
C ASP A 32 -4.09 -7.53 -5.05
N SER A 33 -3.65 -7.50 -3.80
CA SER A 33 -3.84 -6.35 -2.92
C SER A 33 -2.73 -6.21 -1.88
N ILE A 34 -2.50 -4.97 -1.44
CA ILE A 34 -1.60 -4.64 -0.33
C ILE A 34 -2.34 -3.66 0.58
N TYR A 35 -2.43 -4.01 1.86
CA TYR A 35 -3.00 -3.19 2.90
C TYR A 35 -1.90 -2.70 3.83
N VAL A 36 -1.91 -1.41 4.14
CA VAL A 36 -0.99 -0.77 5.06
C VAL A 36 -1.80 -0.07 6.14
N SER A 37 -1.53 -0.36 7.41
CA SER A 37 -2.22 0.28 8.53
C SER A 37 -1.29 0.58 9.69
N CYS A 38 -1.77 1.29 10.70
CA CYS A 38 -1.03 1.53 11.93
C CYS A 38 -1.91 1.34 13.18
N SER A 39 -1.28 1.13 14.34
CA SER A 39 -1.98 0.71 15.56
C SER A 39 -2.98 1.72 16.11
N CYS A 40 -2.79 3.02 15.83
CA CYS A 40 -3.72 4.06 16.29
C CYS A 40 -4.99 4.18 15.44
N GLY A 41 -5.16 3.38 14.38
CA GLY A 41 -6.38 3.33 13.57
C GLY A 41 -6.63 4.55 12.66
N ASN A 42 -5.78 5.57 12.73
CA ASN A 42 -5.93 6.81 11.95
C ASN A 42 -5.23 6.78 10.58
N PHE A 43 -4.60 5.66 10.23
CA PHE A 43 -3.89 5.47 8.96
C PHE A 43 -4.20 4.10 8.39
N ASN A 44 -4.82 4.10 7.20
CA ASN A 44 -5.04 2.92 6.39
C ASN A 44 -4.83 3.26 4.90
N VAL A 45 -4.11 2.41 4.19
CA VAL A 45 -3.94 2.47 2.73
C VAL A 45 -4.28 1.10 2.18
N SER A 46 -5.32 1.01 1.37
CA SER A 46 -5.68 -0.21 0.64
C SER A 46 -5.31 -0.04 -0.82
N THR A 47 -4.55 -0.96 -1.40
CA THR A 47 -4.16 -0.89 -2.82
C THR A 47 -4.51 -2.19 -3.54
N PHE A 48 -4.91 -2.06 -4.80
CA PHE A 48 -5.30 -3.17 -5.66
C PHE A 48 -4.41 -3.23 -6.90
N ARG A 49 -4.10 -4.45 -7.31
CA ARG A 49 -3.04 -4.76 -8.27
C ARG A 49 -3.60 -5.60 -9.40
N ASP A 50 -3.15 -5.31 -10.61
CA ASP A 50 -3.39 -6.18 -11.75
C ASP A 50 -2.70 -7.53 -11.52
N LYS A 51 -3.47 -8.61 -11.58
CA LYS A 51 -2.96 -9.96 -11.32
C LYS A 51 -1.94 -10.47 -12.36
N TYR A 52 -1.91 -9.87 -13.54
CA TYR A 52 -1.05 -10.31 -14.65
C TYR A 52 0.28 -9.55 -14.67
N ASN A 53 0.22 -8.20 -14.64
CA ASN A 53 1.41 -7.36 -14.77
C ASN A 53 1.86 -6.77 -13.43
N GLY A 54 1.05 -6.89 -12.37
CA GLY A 54 1.38 -6.40 -11.04
C GLY A 54 1.34 -4.89 -10.88
N SER A 55 0.76 -4.13 -11.80
CA SER A 55 0.60 -2.67 -11.70
C SER A 55 -0.50 -2.31 -10.70
N LEU A 56 -0.36 -1.21 -9.97
CA LEU A 56 -1.43 -0.68 -9.14
C LEU A 56 -2.55 -0.13 -10.04
N LEU A 57 -3.79 -0.53 -9.74
CA LEU A 57 -4.99 -0.11 -10.45
C LEU A 57 -5.78 0.93 -9.65
N LEU A 58 -5.77 0.79 -8.33
CA LEU A 58 -6.61 1.58 -7.43
C LEU A 58 -5.97 1.65 -6.04
N TYR A 59 -6.25 2.74 -5.32
CA TYR A 59 -5.96 2.86 -3.90
C TYR A 59 -7.08 3.58 -3.17
N TYR A 60 -7.19 3.32 -1.88
CA TYR A 60 -8.05 4.03 -0.92
C TYR A 60 -7.22 4.45 0.28
N LEU A 61 -7.46 5.67 0.77
CA LEU A 61 -6.84 6.22 1.98
C LEU A 61 -7.91 6.32 3.06
N ASN A 62 -7.65 5.85 4.29
CA ASN A 62 -8.55 5.96 5.45
C ASN A 62 -10.03 5.62 5.17
N ASN A 63 -10.29 4.67 4.27
CA ASN A 63 -11.63 4.28 3.84
C ASN A 63 -12.47 5.41 3.22
N SER A 64 -11.85 6.52 2.77
CA SER A 64 -12.54 7.52 1.96
C SER A 64 -12.62 7.04 0.51
N ASP A 65 -13.82 7.08 -0.07
CA ASP A 65 -14.13 6.73 -1.46
C ASP A 65 -13.44 7.65 -2.50
N GLU A 66 -12.76 8.70 -2.05
CA GLU A 66 -12.10 9.69 -2.89
C GLU A 66 -10.71 9.22 -3.35
N GLY A 67 -10.69 8.23 -4.23
CA GLY A 67 -9.50 7.83 -4.97
C GLY A 67 -9.54 8.34 -6.40
N SER A 68 -9.15 9.59 -6.64
CA SER A 68 -8.88 10.05 -8.01
C SER A 68 -7.81 9.14 -8.64
N ILE A 69 -8.16 8.50 -9.77
CA ILE A 69 -7.35 7.57 -10.55
C ILE A 69 -6.30 8.35 -11.37
N SER A 70 -5.47 9.14 -10.69
CA SER A 70 -4.30 9.71 -11.34
C SER A 70 -3.27 8.60 -11.54
N GLY A 71 -2.90 8.34 -12.80
CA GLY A 71 -1.85 7.38 -13.14
C GLY A 71 -0.50 7.74 -12.49
N GLU A 72 -0.24 9.03 -12.27
CA GLU A 72 0.95 9.49 -11.55
C GLU A 72 0.91 9.07 -10.08
N ASN A 73 -0.20 9.29 -9.40
CA ASN A 73 -0.41 8.90 -8.00
C ASN A 73 -0.24 7.39 -7.82
N LEU A 74 -0.82 6.59 -8.71
CA LEU A 74 -0.66 5.13 -8.73
C LEU A 74 0.82 4.74 -8.88
N LYS A 75 1.54 5.39 -9.78
CA LYS A 75 2.96 5.11 -10.01
C LYS A 75 3.83 5.48 -8.81
N GLN A 76 3.58 6.62 -8.18
CA GLN A 76 4.32 7.05 -6.99
C GLN A 76 4.09 6.07 -5.83
N LEU A 77 2.82 5.73 -5.55
CA LEU A 77 2.47 4.79 -4.50
C LEU A 77 3.04 3.38 -4.76
N GLN A 78 3.00 2.92 -6.03
CA GLN A 78 3.59 1.66 -6.44
C GLN A 78 5.09 1.62 -6.15
N ASN A 79 5.80 2.69 -6.49
CA ASN A 79 7.24 2.76 -6.30
C ASN A 79 7.62 2.60 -4.83
N VAL A 80 6.91 3.26 -3.92
CA VAL A 80 7.23 3.20 -2.49
C VAL A 80 6.86 1.86 -1.88
N LEU A 81 5.71 1.29 -2.25
CA LEU A 81 5.31 -0.05 -1.81
C LEU A 81 6.28 -1.12 -2.30
N TYR A 82 6.73 -1.08 -3.56
CA TYR A 82 7.56 -2.16 -4.13
C TYR A 82 9.04 -2.04 -3.77
N ARG A 83 9.48 -0.87 -3.29
CA ARG A 83 10.79 -0.70 -2.65
C ARG A 83 10.82 -1.25 -1.22
N ASN A 84 9.66 -1.39 -0.57
CA ASN A 84 9.58 -1.97 0.77
C ASN A 84 10.00 -3.45 0.74
N LYS A 85 11.04 -3.79 1.50
CA LYS A 85 11.62 -5.15 1.53
C LYS A 85 10.62 -6.21 1.99
N ARG A 86 9.73 -5.88 2.93
CA ARG A 86 8.70 -6.80 3.43
C ARG A 86 7.70 -7.12 2.32
N VAL A 87 7.18 -6.08 1.67
CA VAL A 87 6.24 -6.24 0.54
C VAL A 87 6.85 -7.08 -0.57
N LYS A 88 8.08 -6.76 -0.98
CA LYS A 88 8.78 -7.51 -2.04
C LYS A 88 8.95 -8.99 -1.70
N ARG A 89 9.30 -9.30 -0.45
CA ARG A 89 9.47 -10.69 0.02
C ARG A 89 8.15 -11.46 0.02
N GLU A 90 7.08 -10.86 0.52
CA GLU A 90 5.76 -11.49 0.59
C GLU A 90 5.19 -11.74 -0.81
N LEU A 91 5.28 -10.76 -1.72
CA LEU A 91 4.86 -10.92 -3.12
C LEU A 91 5.63 -12.02 -3.85
N PHE A 92 6.94 -12.12 -3.62
CA PHE A 92 7.74 -13.20 -4.20
C PHE A 92 7.30 -14.57 -3.69
N SER A 93 7.04 -14.69 -2.37
CA SER A 93 6.56 -15.94 -1.78
C SER A 93 5.20 -16.36 -2.34
N ILE A 94 4.27 -15.41 -2.51
CA ILE A 94 2.96 -15.68 -3.11
C ILE A 94 3.10 -16.16 -4.55
N LYS A 95 3.93 -15.49 -5.35
CA LYS A 95 4.18 -15.88 -6.75
C LYS A 95 4.75 -17.29 -6.87
N LEU A 96 5.68 -17.68 -5.99
CA LEU A 96 6.21 -19.04 -5.95
C LEU A 96 5.12 -20.07 -5.62
N LYS A 97 4.26 -19.80 -4.63
CA LYS A 97 3.17 -20.72 -4.26
C LYS A 97 2.17 -20.95 -5.41
N GLN A 98 1.90 -19.93 -6.21
CA GLN A 98 1.00 -20.03 -7.36
C GLN A 98 1.55 -20.85 -8.53
N GLN A 99 2.86 -21.08 -8.59
CA GLN A 99 3.49 -21.88 -9.66
C GLN A 99 3.51 -23.38 -9.36
N ILE A 100 3.22 -23.76 -8.12
CA ILE A 100 3.30 -25.15 -7.63
C ILE A 100 1.89 -25.80 -7.58
N LEU A 101 0.85 -25.00 -7.75
CA LEU A 101 -0.55 -25.40 -7.83
C LEU A 101 -1.01 -25.44 -9.29
#